data_AF-A0A6M1YY48-F1
#
_entry.id   AF-A0A6M1YY48-F1
#
_cell.length_a   1.000
_cell.length_b   1.000
_cell.length_c   1.000
_cell.angle_alpha   90.00
_cell.angle_beta   90.00
_cell.angle_gamma   90.00
#
_symmetry.space_group_name_H-M   'P 1'
#
loop_
_entity.id
_entity.type
_entity.pdbx_description
1 polymer ?
#
loop_
_entity_poly.entity_id
_entity_poly.type
_entity_poly.pdbx_seq_one_letter_code
_entity_poly.pdbx_strand_id
1 'polypeptide(L)'
;MKDKYKELSLNLDNIINSLKEFKETKNDFKKPDIRAYQVQMLNLGKVIGSPVLKHVTNLNDDIDEYLSEPLDKKYLNLIGDATRLKNDLWEL
;
A
#
# COMPACT_ATOMS: atom_id res chain seq x y z
N MET A 1 -1.89 -9.30 -18.09
CA MET A 1 -1.67 -9.65 -16.67
C MET A 1 -0.38 -9.09 -16.13
N LYS A 2 0.78 -9.34 -16.76
CA LYS A 2 2.07 -8.75 -16.37
C LYS A 2 2.03 -7.22 -16.17
N ASP A 3 1.31 -6.51 -17.04
CA ASP A 3 1.15 -5.05 -16.90
C ASP A 3 0.41 -4.65 -15.61
N LYS A 4 -0.55 -5.47 -15.14
CA LYS A 4 -1.30 -5.21 -13.90
C LYS A 4 -0.46 -5.49 -12.65
N TYR A 5 0.38 -6.51 -12.69
CA TYR A 5 1.39 -6.74 -11.65
C TYR A 5 2.36 -5.56 -11.54
N LYS A 6 2.87 -5.07 -12.68
CA LYS A 6 3.74 -3.90 -12.72
C LYS A 6 3.04 -2.62 -12.22
N GLU A 7 1.79 -2.41 -12.64
CA GLU A 7 0.97 -1.28 -12.18
C GLU A 7 0.76 -1.32 -10.66
N LEU A 8 0.48 -2.51 -10.11
CA LEU A 8 0.35 -2.69 -8.66
C LEU A 8 1.66 -2.45 -7.92
N SER A 9 2.78 -2.94 -8.45
CA SER A 9 4.11 -2.69 -7.87
C SER A 9 4.44 -1.20 -7.81
N LEU A 10 4.15 -0.45 -8.87
CA LEU A 10 4.36 1.01 -8.89
C LEU A 10 3.48 1.72 -7.87
N ASN A 11 2.24 1.24 -7.70
CA ASN A 11 1.32 1.79 -6.72
C ASN A 11 1.78 1.56 -5.28
N LEU A 12 2.33 0.37 -5.00
CA LEU A 12 2.94 0.05 -3.71
C LEU A 12 4.13 0.96 -3.41
N ASP A 13 4.98 1.26 -4.40
CA ASP A 13 6.07 2.23 -4.24
C ASP A 13 5.55 3.64 -3.89
N ASN A 14 4.48 4.08 -4.55
CA ASN A 14 3.87 5.37 -4.28
C ASN A 14 3.26 5.45 -2.86
N ILE A 15 2.61 4.38 -2.40
CA ILE A 15 2.12 4.28 -1.02
C ILE A 15 3.26 4.32 -0.02
N ILE A 16 4.32 3.54 -0.24
CA ILE A 16 5.49 3.51 0.66
C ILE A 16 6.09 4.91 0.80
N ASN A 17 6.29 5.61 -0.31
CA ASN A 17 6.82 6.97 -0.31
C ASN A 17 5.88 7.95 0.40
N SER A 18 4.57 7.88 0.13
CA SER A 18 3.57 8.75 0.75
C SER A 18 3.44 8.52 2.26
N LEU A 19 3.49 7.27 2.71
CA LEU A 19 3.49 6.90 4.13
C LEU A 19 4.75 7.38 4.83
N LYS A 20 5.91 7.28 4.17
CA LYS A 20 7.18 7.79 4.70
C LYS A 20 7.12 9.30 4.88
N GLU A 21 6.67 10.03 3.85
CA GLU A 21 6.49 11.49 3.94
C GLU A 21 5.48 11.86 5.03
N PHE A 22 4.35 11.15 5.10
CA PHE A 22 3.35 11.36 6.16
C PHE A 22 3.96 11.16 7.55
N LYS A 23 4.75 10.10 7.74
CA LYS A 23 5.45 9.83 9.01
C LYS A 23 6.39 10.97 9.39
N GLU A 24 7.22 11.42 8.45
CA GLU A 24 8.25 12.44 8.70
C GLU A 24 7.64 13.82 8.96
N THR A 25 6.57 14.17 8.24
CA THR A 25 5.98 15.51 8.27
C THR A 25 4.78 15.63 9.19
N LYS A 26 4.15 14.51 9.57
CA LYS A 26 2.82 14.45 10.21
C LYS A 26 1.76 15.26 9.44
N ASN A 27 1.94 15.39 8.13
CA ASN A 27 1.11 16.24 7.30
C ASN A 27 -0.17 15.50 6.88
N ASP A 28 -1.27 15.79 7.55
CA ASP A 28 -2.59 15.23 7.26
C ASP A 28 -3.08 15.52 5.83
N PHE A 29 -2.55 16.54 5.15
CA PHE A 29 -2.86 16.79 3.73
C PHE A 29 -2.36 15.69 2.79
N LYS A 30 -1.54 14.73 3.26
CA LYS A 30 -1.11 13.55 2.49
C LYS A 30 -2.11 12.39 2.52
N LYS A 31 -3.04 12.38 3.49
CA LYS A 31 -4.04 11.31 3.62
C LYS A 31 -4.90 11.12 2.35
N PRO A 32 -5.34 12.17 1.64
CA PRO A 32 -6.06 12.02 0.37
C PRO A 32 -5.27 11.28 -0.71
N ASP A 33 -3.98 11.56 -0.86
CA ASP A 33 -3.11 10.89 -1.84
C ASP A 33 -2.97 9.40 -1.50
N ILE A 34 -2.72 9.08 -0.23
CA ILE A 34 -2.64 7.70 0.26
C ILE A 34 -3.94 6.94 -0.03
N ARG A 35 -5.10 7.57 0.22
CA ARG A 35 -6.41 6.99 -0.08
C ARG A 35 -6.64 6.75 -1.57
N ALA A 36 -6.17 7.65 -2.43
CA ALA A 36 -6.27 7.46 -3.87
C ALA A 36 -5.49 6.21 -4.32
N TYR A 37 -4.29 6.00 -3.78
CA TYR A 37 -3.50 4.80 -4.06
C TYR A 37 -4.14 3.53 -3.47
N GLN A 38 -4.69 3.57 -2.25
CA GLN A 38 -5.42 2.44 -1.64
C GLN A 38 -6.58 1.96 -2.54
N VAL A 39 -7.35 2.89 -3.11
CA VAL A 39 -8.46 2.58 -4.04
C VAL A 39 -7.94 1.92 -5.32
N GLN A 40 -6.89 2.48 -5.91
CA GLN A 40 -6.31 1.92 -7.13
C GLN A 40 -5.75 0.52 -6.89
N MET A 41 -5.06 0.29 -5.76
CA MET A 41 -4.56 -1.03 -5.39
C MET A 41 -5.69 -2.05 -5.28
N LEU A 42 -6.80 -1.72 -4.62
CA LEU A 42 -7.96 -2.63 -4.52
C LEU A 42 -8.51 -3.01 -5.91
N ASN A 43 -8.62 -2.02 -6.80
CA ASN A 43 -9.10 -2.26 -8.16
C ASN A 43 -8.13 -3.17 -8.93
N LEU A 44 -6.82 -2.99 -8.77
CA LEU A 44 -5.81 -3.86 -9.37
C LEU A 44 -5.86 -5.27 -8.77
N GLY A 45 -5.97 -5.40 -7.45
CA GLY A 45 -6.12 -6.69 -6.77
C GLY A 45 -7.32 -7.48 -7.29
N LYS A 46 -8.47 -6.83 -7.49
CA LYS A 46 -9.68 -7.45 -8.08
C LYS A 46 -9.43 -7.99 -9.49
N VAL A 47 -8.70 -7.25 -10.32
CA VAL A 47 -8.39 -7.64 -11.70
C VAL A 47 -7.35 -8.77 -11.73
N ILE A 48 -6.36 -8.73 -10.83
CA ILE A 48 -5.28 -9.72 -10.80
C ILE A 48 -5.79 -11.07 -10.28
N GLY A 49 -6.57 -11.06 -9.21
CA GLY A 49 -7.21 -12.26 -8.68
C GLY A 49 -7.23 -12.32 -7.15
N SER A 50 -7.95 -13.33 -6.65
CA SER A 50 -8.29 -13.46 -5.23
C SER A 50 -7.09 -13.45 -4.26
N PRO A 51 -5.94 -14.09 -4.55
CA PRO A 51 -4.80 -14.06 -3.63
C PRO A 51 -4.26 -12.64 -3.43
N VAL A 52 -4.01 -11.92 -4.54
CA VAL A 52 -3.49 -10.55 -4.51
C VAL A 52 -4.50 -9.59 -3.90
N LEU A 53 -5.79 -9.75 -4.22
CA LEU A 53 -6.86 -8.96 -3.60
C LEU A 53 -6.87 -9.09 -2.07
N LYS A 54 -6.69 -10.30 -1.54
CA LYS A 54 -6.64 -10.52 -0.09
C LYS A 54 -5.48 -9.75 0.56
N HIS A 55 -4.29 -9.84 -0.03
CA HIS A 55 -3.12 -9.12 0.48
C HIS A 55 -3.30 -7.61 0.43
N VAL A 56 -3.81 -7.08 -0.68
CA VAL A 56 -4.08 -5.65 -0.82
C VAL A 56 -5.15 -5.16 0.15
N THR A 57 -6.18 -5.97 0.42
CA THR A 57 -7.25 -5.60 1.36
C THR A 57 -6.69 -5.47 2.77
N ASN A 58 -5.94 -6.48 3.25
CA ASN A 58 -5.31 -6.42 4.55
C ASN A 58 -4.36 -5.22 4.67
N LEU A 59 -3.56 -4.98 3.63
CA LEU A 59 -2.63 -3.85 3.62
C LEU A 59 -3.36 -2.51 3.71
N ASN A 60 -4.52 -2.37 3.05
CA ASN A 60 -5.33 -1.17 3.15
C ASN A 60 -5.91 -0.97 4.55
N ASP A 61 -6.35 -2.04 5.21
CA ASP A 61 -6.85 -1.97 6.58
C ASP A 61 -5.73 -1.52 7.55
N ASP A 62 -4.51 -2.06 7.38
CA ASP A 62 -3.34 -1.66 8.17
C ASP A 62 -2.95 -0.20 7.94
N ILE A 63 -3.08 0.30 6.70
CA ILE A 63 -2.87 1.73 6.38
C ILE A 63 -3.89 2.59 7.11
N ASP A 64 -5.17 2.22 7.07
CA ASP A 64 -6.23 2.99 7.73
C ASP A 64 -6.03 3.03 9.25
N GLU A 65 -5.64 1.90 9.85
CA GLU A 65 -5.27 1.83 11.26
C GLU A 65 -4.10 2.77 11.57
N TYR A 66 -3.03 2.74 10.75
CA TYR A 66 -1.87 3.60 10.94
C TYR A 66 -2.21 5.10 10.77
N LEU A 67 -3.03 5.47 9.78
CA LEU A 67 -3.44 6.86 9.57
C LEU A 67 -4.35 7.40 10.68
N SER A 68 -5.07 6.51 11.38
CA SER A 68 -5.86 6.85 12.56
C SER A 68 -5.01 7.01 13.82
N GLU A 69 -3.99 6.15 13.98
CA GLU A 69 -3.11 6.11 15.14
C GLU A 69 -1.65 5.85 14.69
N PRO A 70 -0.88 6.90 14.39
CA PRO A 70 0.42 6.78 13.73
C PRO A 70 1.55 6.37 14.69
N LEU A 71 1.50 5.12 15.15
CA LEU A 71 2.54 4.52 16.00
C LEU A 71 3.70 3.98 15.15
N ASP A 72 4.93 4.19 15.62
CA ASP A 72 6.15 3.75 14.91
C ASP A 72 6.18 2.24 14.64
N LYS A 73 5.71 1.44 15.59
CA LYS A 73 5.64 -0.02 15.44
C LYS A 73 4.68 -0.42 14.30
N LYS A 74 3.53 0.25 14.18
CA LYS A 74 2.55 0.01 13.11
C LYS A 74 3.14 0.36 11.75
N TYR A 75 3.84 1.50 11.66
CA TYR A 75 4.55 1.91 10.45
C TYR A 75 5.57 0.86 9.98
N LEU A 76 6.44 0.37 10.88
CA LEU A 76 7.49 -0.58 10.51
C LEU A 76 6.92 -1.89 9.94
N ASN A 77 5.86 -2.42 10.56
CA ASN A 77 5.18 -3.61 10.07
C ASN A 77 4.55 -3.34 8.69
N LEU A 78 3.79 -2.24 8.58
CA LEU A 78 3.11 -1.83 7.35
C LEU A 78 4.05 -1.72 6.15
N ILE A 79 5.20 -1.04 6.33
CA ILE A 79 6.20 -0.89 5.26
C ILE A 79 6.86 -2.22 4.91
N GLY A 80 7.09 -3.08 5.90
CA GLY A 80 7.61 -4.43 5.69
C GLY A 80 6.69 -5.28 4.81
N ASP A 81 5.39 -5.27 5.11
CA ASP A 81 4.40 -6.03 4.36
C ASP A 81 4.17 -5.47 2.96
N ALA A 82 4.09 -4.13 2.81
CA ALA A 82 4.01 -3.48 1.50
C ALA A 82 5.22 -3.79 0.61
N THR A 83 6.43 -3.78 1.20
CA THR A 83 7.67 -4.09 0.47
C THR A 83 7.73 -5.55 0.06
N ARG A 84 7.31 -6.48 0.93
CA ARG A 84 7.27 -7.91 0.60
C ARG A 84 6.31 -8.17 -0.55
N LEU A 85 5.08 -7.65 -0.47
CA LEU A 85 4.10 -7.79 -1.54
C LEU A 85 4.65 -7.23 -2.86
N LYS A 86 5.33 -6.08 -2.83
CA LYS A 86 5.95 -5.51 -4.03
C LYS A 86 6.97 -6.44 -4.66
N ASN A 87 7.84 -7.05 -3.86
CA ASN A 87 8.88 -7.95 -4.35
C ASN A 87 8.28 -9.24 -4.91
N ASP A 88 7.29 -9.81 -4.22
CA ASP A 88 6.58 -11.01 -4.68
C ASP A 88 5.91 -10.78 -6.05
N LEU A 89 5.39 -9.57 -6.31
CA LEU A 89 4.79 -9.22 -7.60
C LEU A 89 5.82 -8.97 -8.71
N TRP A 90 7.08 -8.66 -8.37
CA TRP A 90 8.17 -8.49 -9.34
C TRP A 90 8.72 -9.82 -9.87
N GLU A 91 8.55 -10.89 -9.10
CA GLU A 91 9.02 -12.25 -9.46
C GLU A 91 8.02 -13.02 -10.35
N LEU A 92 6.82 -12.46 -10.60
CA LEU A 92 5.73 -13.03 -11.42
C LEU A 92 5.71 -12.51 -12.87
#